data_AF-A0AAV2YPJ0-F1
#
_entry.id   AF-A0AAV2YPJ0-F1
#
_cell.length_a   1.000
_cell.length_b   1.000
_cell.length_c   1.000
_cell.angle_alpha   90.00
_cell.angle_beta   90.00
_cell.angle_gamma   90.00
#
_symmetry.space_group_name_H-M   'P 1'
#
loop_
_entity.id
_entity.type
_entity.pdbx_description
1 polymer ?
#
loop_
_entity_poly.entity_id
_entity_poly.type
_entity_poly.pdbx_seq_one_letter_code
_entity_poly.pdbx_strand_id
1 'polypeptide(L)'
;PFGGKTVIFGGDFRQTLPIVLRAGRADIVDACIKRSYMWQTVQVLKLTINMRIRVGNADGLNLSALHALRYGRVGYTKYDIDIPLEHQCSGSPVNDLIDEVFADLQHHQGDLEYLVSRANLCPKSSR
;
A
#
# COMPACT_ATOMS: atom_id res chain seq x y z
N PRO A 1 -17.05 -4.05 11.63
CA PRO A 1 -16.31 -3.77 10.37
C PRO A 1 -15.57 -5.04 9.90
N PHE A 2 -15.62 -5.36 8.59
CA PHE A 2 -14.84 -6.43 7.93
C PHE A 2 -14.76 -7.80 8.65
N GLY A 3 -15.80 -8.19 9.40
CA GLY A 3 -15.86 -9.48 10.09
C GLY A 3 -14.71 -9.72 11.08
N GLY A 4 -14.24 -8.68 11.77
CA GLY A 4 -13.15 -8.76 12.75
C GLY A 4 -11.75 -8.82 12.15
N LYS A 5 -11.61 -8.68 10.82
CA LYS A 5 -10.31 -8.69 10.15
C LYS A 5 -9.66 -7.30 10.20
N THR A 6 -8.36 -7.27 10.43
CA THR A 6 -7.53 -6.09 10.22
C THR A 6 -7.46 -5.79 8.71
N VAL A 7 -7.81 -4.56 8.32
CA VAL A 7 -7.78 -4.11 6.92
C VAL A 7 -6.87 -2.90 6.81
N ILE A 8 -5.90 -2.96 5.89
CA ILE A 8 -5.00 -1.86 5.57
C ILE A 8 -5.41 -1.29 4.22
N PHE A 9 -5.74 0.00 4.20
CA PHE A 9 -5.96 0.74 2.95
C PHE A 9 -4.66 1.39 2.49
N GLY A 10 -4.13 0.94 1.36
CA GLY A 10 -2.95 1.52 0.73
C GLY A 10 -3.34 2.34 -0.51
N GLY A 11 -2.84 3.57 -0.62
CA GLY A 11 -3.01 4.38 -1.84
C GLY A 11 -2.85 5.88 -1.61
N ASP A 12 -2.82 6.64 -2.70
CA ASP A 12 -2.94 8.09 -2.67
C ASP A 12 -4.36 8.48 -3.08
N PHE A 13 -5.18 8.82 -2.09
CA PHE A 13 -6.59 9.20 -2.28
C PHE A 13 -6.79 10.50 -3.08
N ARG A 14 -5.70 11.10 -3.58
CA ARG A 14 -5.73 12.22 -4.53
C ARG A 14 -5.49 11.79 -5.98
N GLN A 15 -5.18 10.53 -6.25
CA GLN A 15 -4.87 10.04 -7.60
C GLN A 15 -6.09 9.97 -8.50
N THR A 16 -7.19 9.38 -8.04
CA THR A 16 -8.41 9.26 -8.85
C THR A 16 -9.63 9.19 -7.94
N LEU A 17 -10.67 9.96 -8.28
CA LEU A 17 -11.96 9.90 -7.61
C LEU A 17 -12.73 8.65 -8.05
N PRO A 18 -13.67 8.14 -7.23
CA PRO A 18 -14.55 7.05 -7.64
C PRO A 18 -15.31 7.42 -8.92
N ILE A 19 -15.39 6.48 -9.86
CA ILE A 19 -16.21 6.66 -11.06
C ILE A 19 -17.63 6.23 -10.71
N VAL A 20 -18.56 7.17 -10.71
CA VAL A 20 -19.99 6.91 -10.51
C VAL A 20 -20.73 7.31 -11.79
N LEU A 21 -21.41 6.36 -12.42
CA LEU A 21 -22.08 6.57 -13.70
C LEU A 21 -23.17 7.63 -13.59
N ARG A 22 -23.15 8.61 -14.49
CA ARG A 22 -24.14 9.70 -14.59
C ARG A 22 -24.29 10.55 -13.32
N ALA A 23 -23.27 10.54 -12.46
CA ALA A 23 -23.34 11.20 -11.16
C ALA A 23 -22.76 12.62 -11.20
N GLY A 24 -23.26 13.49 -10.33
CA GLY A 24 -22.74 14.82 -10.11
C GLY A 24 -21.51 14.83 -9.20
N ARG A 25 -20.94 16.02 -8.98
CA ARG A 25 -19.78 16.19 -8.09
C ARG A 25 -20.08 15.76 -6.64
N ALA A 26 -21.29 16.04 -6.15
CA ALA A 26 -21.70 15.67 -4.80
C ALA A 26 -21.72 14.15 -4.62
N ASP A 27 -22.26 13.44 -5.60
CA ASP A 27 -22.34 11.97 -5.59
C ASP A 27 -20.95 11.33 -5.63
N ILE A 28 -20.03 11.88 -6.43
CA ILE A 28 -18.63 11.41 -6.50
C ILE A 28 -17.92 11.60 -5.15
N VAL A 29 -18.14 12.75 -4.50
CA VAL A 29 -17.58 13.01 -3.17
C VAL A 29 -18.18 12.03 -2.16
N ASP A 30 -19.49 11.81 -2.18
CA ASP A 30 -20.17 10.91 -1.24
C ASP A 30 -19.76 9.45 -1.41
N ALA A 31 -19.44 9.04 -2.63
CA ALA A 31 -18.86 7.73 -2.93
C ALA A 31 -17.40 7.58 -2.44
N CYS A 32 -16.71 8.65 -2.03
CA CYS A 32 -15.34 8.54 -1.54
C CYS A 32 -15.29 7.84 -0.18
N ILE A 33 -14.30 6.97 0.03
CA ILE A 33 -14.11 6.27 1.32
C ILE A 33 -14.04 7.20 2.54
N LYS A 34 -13.54 8.43 2.35
CA LYS A 34 -13.48 9.48 3.39
C LYS A 34 -14.85 9.97 3.86
N ARG A 35 -15.91 9.72 3.10
CA ARG A 35 -17.31 10.02 3.43
C ARG A 35 -18.04 8.84 4.05
N SER A 36 -17.46 7.64 3.98
CA SER A 36 -18.01 6.47 4.65
C SER A 36 -18.03 6.66 6.16
N TYR A 37 -19.07 6.15 6.83
CA TYR A 37 -19.14 6.09 8.29
C TYR A 37 -17.94 5.34 8.90
N MET A 38 -17.35 4.39 8.16
CA MET A 38 -16.16 3.65 8.61
C MET A 38 -14.92 4.52 8.72
N TRP A 39 -14.85 5.66 8.02
CA TRP A 39 -13.67 6.53 8.06
C TRP A 39 -13.35 7.03 9.47
N GLN A 40 -14.38 7.16 10.32
CA GLN A 40 -14.22 7.55 11.73
C GLN A 40 -13.43 6.52 12.55
N THR A 41 -13.39 5.26 12.13
CA THR A 41 -12.63 4.18 12.79
C THR A 41 -11.29 3.91 12.11
N VAL A 42 -10.94 4.64 11.04
CA VAL A 42 -9.69 4.45 10.30
C VAL A 42 -8.58 5.26 10.93
N GLN A 43 -7.52 4.59 11.37
CA GLN A 43 -6.27 5.25 11.74
C GLN A 43 -5.50 5.67 10.48
N VAL A 44 -5.22 6.97 10.35
CA VAL A 44 -4.53 7.51 9.17
C VAL A 44 -3.02 7.54 9.41
N LEU A 45 -2.31 6.71 8.67
CA LEU A 45 -0.86 6.66 8.62
C LEU A 45 -0.35 7.31 7.32
N LYS A 46 0.63 8.20 7.41
CA LYS A 46 1.07 9.03 6.26
C LYS A 46 2.51 8.73 5.88
N LEU A 47 2.72 8.26 4.65
CA LEU A 47 4.04 8.21 4.02
C LEU A 47 4.38 9.61 3.50
N THR A 48 5.43 10.23 4.04
CA THR A 48 5.88 11.57 3.64
C THR A 48 7.11 11.55 2.73
N ILE A 49 7.75 10.38 2.60
CA ILE A 49 8.95 10.21 1.78
C ILE A 49 8.58 9.64 0.42
N ASN A 50 8.93 10.37 -0.64
CA ASN A 50 8.86 9.84 -1.99
C ASN A 50 10.16 9.13 -2.35
N MET A 51 10.18 7.81 -2.20
CA MET A 51 11.36 7.01 -2.52
C MET A 51 11.75 7.10 -4.02
N ARG A 52 10.81 7.34 -4.94
CA ARG A 52 11.09 7.47 -6.38
C ARG A 52 11.98 8.67 -6.69
N ILE A 53 11.77 9.79 -6.00
CA ILE A 53 12.58 11.01 -6.22
C ILE A 53 13.97 10.83 -5.58
N ARG A 54 14.07 10.10 -4.47
CA ARG A 54 15.35 9.84 -3.79
C ARG A 54 16.29 8.94 -4.59
N VAL A 55 15.76 7.94 -5.31
CA VAL A 55 16.57 7.05 -6.17
C VAL A 55 17.10 7.77 -7.41
N GLY A 56 16.40 8.82 -7.87
CA GLY A 56 16.78 9.59 -9.06
C GLY A 56 17.81 10.70 -8.82
N ASN A 57 18.36 10.85 -7.62
CA ASN A 57 19.21 11.99 -7.28
C ASN A 57 20.70 11.81 -7.68
N ALA A 58 20.94 11.19 -8.83
CA ALA A 58 22.23 11.29 -9.51
C ALA A 58 22.40 12.68 -10.16
N ASP A 59 21.33 13.36 -10.60
CA ASP A 59 21.46 14.61 -11.35
C ASP A 59 20.40 15.67 -11.01
N GLY A 60 20.75 16.63 -10.14
CA GLY A 60 20.38 18.05 -10.25
C GLY A 60 18.93 18.50 -10.02
N LEU A 61 17.94 17.65 -9.74
CA LEU A 61 16.56 18.12 -9.52
C LEU A 61 16.35 18.64 -8.09
N ASN A 62 15.89 19.89 -7.94
CA ASN A 62 15.63 20.50 -6.63
C ASN A 62 14.48 19.78 -5.90
N LEU A 63 14.85 18.78 -5.10
CA LEU A 63 13.99 17.91 -4.29
C LEU A 63 12.94 18.68 -3.48
N SER A 64 13.29 19.87 -2.99
CA SER A 64 12.40 20.69 -2.17
C SER A 64 11.20 21.24 -2.96
N ALA A 65 11.41 21.65 -4.22
CA ALA A 65 10.36 22.14 -5.10
C ALA A 65 9.43 21.02 -5.56
N LEU A 66 9.96 19.84 -5.87
CA LEU A 66 9.15 18.67 -6.24
C LEU A 66 8.32 18.15 -5.07
N HIS A 67 8.88 18.18 -3.84
CA HIS A 67 8.15 17.85 -2.62
C HIS A 67 7.02 18.83 -2.34
N ALA A 68 7.25 20.14 -2.49
CA ALA A 68 6.22 21.16 -2.31
C ALA A 68 5.07 21.02 -3.32
N LEU A 69 5.37 20.78 -4.60
CA LEU A 69 4.36 20.60 -5.66
C LEU A 69 3.47 19.37 -5.43
N ARG A 70 4.02 18.25 -4.91
CA ARG A 70 3.27 17.00 -4.72
C ARG A 70 2.54 16.90 -3.37
N TYR A 71 3.11 17.45 -2.31
CA TYR A 71 2.60 17.28 -0.95
C TYR A 71 2.02 18.55 -0.33
N GLY A 72 2.21 19.72 -0.96
CA GLY A 72 1.64 21.00 -0.51
C GLY A 72 2.18 21.49 0.84
N ARG A 73 3.21 20.82 1.39
CA ARG A 73 3.87 21.17 2.66
C ARG A 73 5.34 20.76 2.63
N VAL A 74 6.21 21.63 3.14
CA VAL A 74 7.58 21.30 3.54
C VAL A 74 7.50 20.85 4.99
N GLY A 75 7.55 19.54 5.23
CA GLY A 75 7.46 18.96 6.57
C GLY A 75 8.44 17.81 6.73
N TYR A 76 9.07 17.75 7.90
CA TYR A 76 10.08 16.77 8.28
C TYR A 76 9.65 15.34 7.97
N THR A 77 10.57 14.60 7.36
CA THR A 77 10.36 13.23 6.86
C THR A 77 10.44 12.24 8.01
N LYS A 78 9.32 11.58 8.34
CA LYS A 78 9.37 10.36 9.15
C LYS A 78 9.61 9.20 8.19
N TYR A 79 10.72 8.49 8.40
CA TYR A 79 11.11 7.33 7.58
C TYR A 79 10.16 6.16 7.80
N ASP A 80 9.72 6.01 9.04
CA ASP A 80 8.89 4.90 9.47
C ASP A 80 7.51 5.37 9.87
N ILE A 81 6.52 4.60 9.44
CA ILE A 81 5.19 4.67 10.02
C ILE A 81 5.20 3.75 11.23
N ASP A 82 4.77 4.24 12.39
CA ASP A 82 4.58 3.38 13.55
C ASP A 82 3.31 2.54 13.28
N ILE A 83 3.53 1.29 12.89
CA ILE A 83 2.47 0.29 12.80
C ILE A 83 2.17 -0.16 14.23
N PRO A 84 0.90 -0.23 14.68
CA PRO A 84 0.55 -0.77 16.00
C PRO A 84 1.17 -2.14 16.24
N LEU A 85 1.64 -2.40 17.46
CA LEU A 85 2.42 -3.60 17.78
C LEU A 85 1.61 -4.89 17.53
N GLU A 86 0.29 -4.85 17.71
CA GLU A 86 -0.62 -5.96 17.40
C GLU A 86 -0.70 -6.32 15.91
N HIS A 87 -0.09 -5.53 15.03
CA HIS A 87 -0.05 -5.75 13.58
C HIS A 87 1.38 -5.99 13.07
N GLN A 88 2.36 -6.05 13.97
CA GLN A 88 3.74 -6.34 13.62
C GLN A 88 3.99 -7.85 13.71
N CYS A 89 4.72 -8.40 12.74
CA CYS A 89 5.22 -9.77 12.83
C CYS A 89 6.36 -9.83 13.85
N SER A 90 6.31 -10.78 14.78
CA SER A 90 7.40 -11.07 15.72
C SER A 90 8.38 -12.09 15.13
N GLY A 91 9.65 -12.11 15.58
CA GLY A 91 10.57 -13.20 15.24
C GLY A 91 11.27 -13.03 13.90
N SER A 92 11.11 -13.99 12.98
CA SER A 92 11.72 -13.99 11.64
C SER A 92 10.64 -13.90 10.55
N PRO A 93 10.08 -12.70 10.29
CA PRO A 93 8.85 -12.54 9.50
C PRO A 93 8.93 -13.13 8.09
N VAL A 94 10.14 -13.13 7.51
CA VAL A 94 10.36 -13.71 6.18
C VAL A 94 10.27 -15.23 6.21
N ASN A 95 10.88 -15.89 7.20
CA ASN A 95 10.80 -17.35 7.32
C ASN A 95 9.39 -17.77 7.72
N ASP A 96 8.76 -17.05 8.64
CA ASP A 96 7.39 -17.33 9.07
C ASP A 96 6.41 -17.22 7.88
N LEU A 97 6.58 -16.19 7.04
CA LEU A 97 5.82 -16.04 5.80
C LEU A 97 6.12 -17.16 4.79
N ILE A 98 7.39 -17.57 4.67
CA ILE A 98 7.77 -18.69 3.79
C ILE A 98 7.10 -19.97 4.27
N ASP A 99 7.13 -20.27 5.56
CA ASP A 99 6.56 -21.50 6.12
C ASP A 99 5.02 -21.49 6.02
N GLU A 100 4.39 -20.33 6.20
CA GLU A 100 2.93 -20.18 6.05
C GLU A 100 2.47 -20.35 4.59
N VAL A 101 3.15 -19.71 3.64
CA VAL A 101 2.78 -19.77 2.21
C VAL A 101 3.24 -21.08 1.56
N PHE A 102 4.42 -21.56 1.93
CA PHE A 102 5.11 -22.71 1.35
C PHE A 102 5.46 -23.77 2.42
N ALA A 103 4.43 -24.29 3.10
CA ALA A 103 4.59 -25.39 4.04
C ALA A 103 5.33 -26.59 3.41
N ASP A 104 6.39 -27.07 4.08
CA ASP A 104 7.25 -28.16 3.64
C ASP A 104 7.90 -27.95 2.26
N LEU A 105 8.32 -26.71 1.95
CA LEU A 105 8.96 -26.35 0.67
C LEU A 105 10.13 -27.29 0.30
N GLN A 106 10.89 -27.78 1.28
CA GLN A 106 12.01 -28.71 1.05
C GLN A 106 11.58 -30.02 0.38
N HIS A 107 10.37 -30.51 0.68
CA HIS A 107 9.83 -31.76 0.14
C HIS A 107 9.08 -31.56 -1.19
N HIS A 108 8.76 -30.32 -1.55
CA HIS A 108 8.06 -29.96 -2.79
C HIS A 108 8.98 -29.26 -3.81
N GLN A 109 10.30 -29.40 -3.65
CA GLN A 109 11.26 -28.87 -4.61
C GLN A 109 11.05 -29.53 -5.98
N GLY A 110 10.62 -28.72 -6.96
CA GLY A 110 10.34 -29.19 -8.32
C GLY A 110 8.91 -29.69 -8.54
N ASP A 111 8.05 -29.68 -7.52
CA ASP A 111 6.62 -29.94 -7.69
C ASP A 111 5.94 -28.71 -8.29
N LEU A 112 5.68 -28.79 -9.60
CA LEU A 112 5.09 -27.70 -10.36
C LEU A 112 3.65 -27.41 -9.93
N GLU A 113 2.89 -28.43 -9.54
CA GLU A 113 1.49 -28.28 -9.15
C GLU A 113 1.40 -27.55 -7.80
N TYR A 114 2.24 -27.95 -6.84
CA TYR A 114 2.39 -27.29 -5.54
C TYR A 114 2.78 -25.82 -5.68
N LEU A 115 3.74 -25.50 -6.57
CA LEU A 115 4.23 -24.13 -6.74
C LEU A 115 3.24 -23.25 -7.52
N VAL A 116 2.59 -23.79 -8.55
CA VAL A 116 1.61 -23.05 -9.36
C VAL A 116 0.38 -22.69 -8.52
N SER A 117 -0.09 -23.58 -7.63
CA SER A 117 -1.24 -23.28 -6.77
C SER A 117 -1.02 -22.12 -5.78
N ARG A 118 0.25 -21.70 -5.60
CA ARG A 118 0.67 -20.62 -4.70
C ARG A 118 1.23 -19.40 -5.44
N ALA A 119 1.27 -19.46 -6.77
CA ALA A 119 1.81 -18.37 -7.59
C ALA A 119 0.82 -17.21 -7.68
N ASN A 120 1.30 -15.99 -7.42
CA ASN A 120 0.54 -14.78 -7.71
C ASN A 120 0.82 -14.33 -9.16
N LEU A 121 -0.13 -14.58 -10.05
CA LEU A 121 -0.02 -14.19 -11.46
C LEU A 121 -0.29 -12.70 -11.60
N CYS A 122 0.77 -11.92 -11.78
CA CYS A 122 0.67 -10.51 -12.13
C CYS A 122 0.69 -10.35 -13.66
N PRO A 123 -0.25 -9.61 -14.28
CA PRO A 123 -0.24 -9.36 -15.71
C PRO A 123 1.06 -8.68 -16.14
N LYS A 124 1.69 -9.18 -17.20
CA LYS A 124 2.88 -8.57 -17.78
C LYS A 124 2.46 -7.28 -18.50
N SER A 125 2.95 -6.14 -18.04
CA SER A 125 2.83 -4.89 -18.79
C SER A 125 3.77 -4.95 -20.00
N SER A 126 3.30 -5.46 -21.14
CA SER A 126 3.96 -5.25 -22.43
C SER A 126 3.72 -3.80 -22.86
N ARG A 127 4.80 -3.05 -23.09
CA ARG A 127 4.74 -1.77 -23.81
C ARG A 127 4.53 -2.02 -25.29
#